data_AF-A0AAN5BZI2-F1
#
_entry.id   AF-A0AAN5BZI2-F1
#
_cell.length_a   1.000
_cell.length_b   1.000
_cell.length_c   1.000
_cell.angle_alpha   90.00
_cell.angle_beta   90.00
_cell.angle_gamma   90.00
#
_symmetry.space_group_name_H-M   'P 1'
#
loop_
_entity.id
_entity.type
_entity.pdbx_description
1 polymer ?
#
loop_
_entity_poly.entity_id
_entity_poly.type
_entity_poly.pdbx_seq_one_letter_code
_entity_poly.pdbx_strand_id
1 'polypeptide(L)'
;MAPRQSQILAQRDPKTFPGHYQAHCSSIDTVSAVLDEEVQTKHIEYFQGYGQICEPGLPLELPAHMKESILMLPKMAEMREDIQISEGNNDEEKLQAKKRKYREALVRQRRADLKKYRESWIHVERDQNILNRGKGKPLHVVKDICTRAQYLIMPELARIATAMACTAELTFEEKLFFPGDLRTLCSRKEDVIYLPNEQPIEGFCPAQGCQLEIEK
;
A
#
# COMPACT_ATOMS: atom_id res chain seq x y z
N MET A 1 1.32 1.08 44.23
CA MET A 1 0.01 1.64 43.81
C MET A 1 -0.02 1.64 42.29
N ALA A 2 -0.73 0.69 41.68
CA ALA A 2 -0.89 0.63 40.22
C ALA A 2 -1.97 1.63 39.77
N PRO A 3 -1.84 2.27 38.59
CA PRO A 3 -2.83 3.22 38.11
C PRO A 3 -4.15 2.50 37.79
N ARG A 4 -5.27 3.09 38.23
CA ARG A 4 -6.63 2.65 37.91
C ARG A 4 -6.91 2.89 36.42
N GLN A 5 -6.60 1.91 35.57
CA GLN A 5 -7.05 1.89 34.19
C GLN A 5 -8.37 1.13 34.08
N SER A 6 -9.48 1.86 33.98
CA SER A 6 -10.65 1.52 33.15
C SER A 6 -11.83 2.41 33.54
N GLN A 7 -11.83 3.65 33.07
CA GLN A 7 -13.02 4.48 33.04
C GLN A 7 -13.26 4.99 31.62
N ILE A 8 -13.07 4.11 30.63
CA ILE A 8 -13.25 4.44 29.20
C ILE A 8 -14.63 3.97 28.69
N LEU A 9 -15.33 3.10 29.41
CA LEU A 9 -16.71 2.71 29.09
C LEU A 9 -17.53 2.71 30.38
N ALA A 10 -18.76 3.20 30.33
CA ALA A 10 -19.61 3.62 31.46
C ALA A 10 -20.08 2.50 32.43
N GLN A 11 -19.34 1.40 32.55
CA GLN A 11 -19.66 0.29 33.43
C GLN A 11 -19.02 0.49 34.81
N ARG A 12 -19.86 0.40 35.85
CA ARG A 12 -19.50 0.70 37.24
C ARG A 12 -18.84 -0.48 37.96
N ASP A 13 -18.99 -1.70 37.44
CA ASP A 13 -18.46 -2.90 38.07
C ASP A 13 -16.98 -3.13 37.69
N PRO A 14 -16.05 -3.09 38.66
CA PRO A 14 -14.63 -3.28 38.41
C PRO A 14 -14.27 -4.70 37.92
N LYS A 15 -15.18 -5.67 38.03
CA LYS A 15 -14.96 -7.04 37.52
C LYS A 15 -15.25 -7.18 36.03
N THR A 16 -15.97 -6.24 35.42
CA THR A 16 -16.38 -6.34 34.02
C THR A 16 -15.20 -6.22 33.06
N PHE A 17 -14.22 -5.34 33.35
CA PHE A 17 -13.06 -5.16 32.50
C PHE A 17 -12.15 -6.40 32.44
N PRO A 18 -11.72 -7.00 33.58
CA PRO A 18 -10.94 -8.24 33.55
C PRO A 18 -11.71 -9.44 32.99
N GLY A 19 -12.99 -9.59 33.37
CA GLY A 19 -13.78 -10.78 33.05
C GLY A 19 -14.27 -10.84 31.60
N HIS A 20 -14.59 -9.70 30.99
CA HIS A 20 -15.18 -9.65 29.65
C HIS A 20 -14.31 -8.96 28.61
N TYR A 21 -13.48 -7.99 28.97
CA TYR A 21 -12.65 -7.30 27.96
C TYR A 21 -11.25 -7.89 27.90
N GLN A 22 -10.58 -8.04 29.04
CA GLN A 22 -9.22 -8.56 29.09
C GLN A 22 -9.15 -10.05 28.69
N ALA A 23 -10.11 -10.88 29.13
CA ALA A 23 -10.19 -12.29 28.75
C ALA A 23 -10.40 -12.51 27.24
N HIS A 24 -11.17 -11.62 26.58
CA HIS A 24 -11.45 -11.70 25.14
C HIS A 24 -10.44 -10.95 24.25
N CYS A 25 -9.47 -10.24 24.84
CA CYS A 25 -8.36 -9.61 24.10
C CYS A 25 -7.11 -10.52 23.99
N SER A 26 -7.14 -11.71 24.58
CA SER A 26 -6.09 -12.72 24.42
C SER A 26 -6.32 -13.51 23.13
N SER A 27 -5.26 -13.90 22.41
CA SER A 27 -5.36 -14.70 21.18
C SER A 27 -5.84 -16.14 21.43
N ILE A 28 -6.00 -16.52 22.69
CA ILE A 28 -6.44 -17.86 23.13
C ILE A 28 -7.80 -17.68 23.78
N ASP A 29 -8.80 -18.44 23.33
CA ASP A 29 -10.13 -18.49 23.93
C ASP A 29 -10.09 -19.27 25.25
N THR A 30 -9.52 -18.65 26.28
CA THR A 30 -9.28 -19.29 27.58
C THR A 30 -10.58 -19.59 28.30
N VAL A 31 -11.67 -18.90 27.98
CA VAL A 31 -12.96 -19.07 28.66
C VAL A 31 -13.65 -20.33 28.14
N SER A 32 -13.80 -20.46 26.82
CA SER A 32 -14.40 -21.68 26.25
C SER A 32 -13.53 -22.92 26.51
N ALA A 33 -12.21 -22.77 26.56
CA ALA A 33 -11.30 -23.86 26.93
C ALA A 33 -11.44 -24.32 28.39
N VAL A 34 -11.83 -23.44 29.32
CA VAL A 34 -12.05 -23.79 30.74
C VAL A 34 -13.46 -24.32 30.97
N LEU A 35 -14.44 -23.86 30.18
CA LEU A 35 -15.84 -24.24 30.30
C LEU A 35 -16.26 -25.42 29.40
N ASP A 36 -15.32 -25.97 28.62
CA ASP A 36 -15.55 -27.03 27.64
C ASP A 36 -16.63 -26.67 26.59
N GLU A 37 -16.68 -25.38 26.25
CA GLU A 37 -17.59 -24.83 25.24
C GLU A 37 -16.92 -24.80 23.86
N GLU A 38 -17.73 -24.75 22.80
CA GLU A 38 -17.20 -24.57 21.45
C GLU A 38 -16.41 -23.26 21.35
N VAL A 39 -15.20 -23.35 20.80
CA VAL A 39 -14.28 -22.22 20.64
C VAL A 39 -14.95 -21.10 19.84
N GLN A 40 -15.15 -19.94 20.46
CA GLN A 40 -15.79 -18.80 19.81
C GLN A 40 -14.74 -17.88 19.19
N THR A 41 -14.32 -18.12 17.96
CA THR A 41 -13.36 -17.24 17.26
C THR A 41 -13.94 -15.94 16.70
N LYS A 42 -15.26 -15.73 16.77
CA LYS A 42 -15.94 -14.58 16.13
C LYS A 42 -15.40 -13.21 16.58
N HIS A 43 -15.01 -13.09 17.84
CA HIS A 43 -14.45 -11.84 18.38
C HIS A 43 -13.02 -11.59 17.89
N ILE A 44 -12.23 -12.65 17.67
CA ILE A 44 -10.88 -12.57 17.08
C ILE A 44 -10.98 -12.09 15.63
N GLU A 45 -11.90 -12.66 14.84
CA GLU A 45 -12.15 -12.22 13.46
C GLU A 45 -12.65 -10.76 13.40
N TYR A 46 -13.48 -10.35 14.36
CA TYR A 46 -14.01 -8.98 14.44
C TYR A 46 -12.91 -7.93 14.68
N PHE A 47 -11.93 -8.23 15.54
CA PHE A 47 -10.82 -7.30 15.83
C PHE A 47 -9.66 -7.37 14.83
N GLN A 48 -9.55 -8.45 14.05
CA GLN A 48 -8.60 -8.53 12.91
C GLN A 48 -9.02 -7.66 11.71
N GLY A 49 -10.25 -7.14 11.69
CA GLY A 49 -10.85 -6.47 10.52
C GLY A 49 -10.53 -4.99 10.30
N TYR A 50 -9.90 -4.27 11.24
CA TYR A 50 -9.76 -2.80 11.13
C TYR A 50 -8.33 -2.27 10.96
N GLY A 51 -7.33 -3.12 11.16
CA GLY A 51 -5.98 -2.87 10.68
C GLY A 51 -5.65 -3.94 9.67
N GLN A 52 -5.91 -3.71 8.37
CA GLN A 52 -5.17 -4.45 7.37
C GLN A 52 -3.70 -4.06 7.60
N ILE A 53 -2.97 -4.91 8.32
CA ILE A 53 -1.52 -4.81 8.39
C ILE A 53 -1.08 -5.05 6.95
N CYS A 54 -0.85 -3.95 6.23
CA CYS A 54 -0.17 -3.99 4.96
C CYS A 54 1.25 -4.42 5.26
N GLU A 55 1.50 -5.73 5.22
CA GLU A 55 2.86 -6.27 5.28
C GLU A 55 3.69 -5.55 4.21
N PRO A 56 4.75 -4.81 4.59
CA PRO A 56 5.57 -4.09 3.64
C PRO A 56 6.09 -5.05 2.58
N GLY A 57 5.78 -4.78 1.30
CA GLY A 57 6.19 -5.62 0.18
C GLY A 57 5.17 -6.68 -0.27
N LEU A 58 4.01 -6.81 0.38
CA LEU A 58 2.96 -7.72 -0.08
C LEU A 58 2.50 -7.36 -1.51
N PRO A 59 2.49 -8.31 -2.47
CA PRO A 59 2.11 -8.01 -3.84
C PRO A 59 0.67 -7.48 -3.97
N LEU A 60 0.53 -6.24 -4.42
CA LEU A 60 -0.76 -5.62 -4.72
C LEU A 60 -1.31 -6.08 -6.09
N GLU A 61 -0.42 -6.42 -7.02
CA GLU A 61 -0.77 -6.86 -8.36
C GLU A 61 -0.03 -8.13 -8.76
N LEU A 62 -0.59 -8.84 -9.75
CA LEU A 62 0.08 -9.96 -10.39
C LEU A 62 1.23 -9.48 -11.29
N PRO A 63 2.37 -10.20 -11.32
CA PRO A 63 3.42 -10.00 -12.30
C PRO A 63 2.92 -10.07 -13.76
N ALA A 64 3.59 -9.36 -14.67
CA ALA A 64 3.18 -9.23 -16.07
C ALA A 64 2.99 -10.58 -16.77
N HIS A 65 3.95 -11.51 -16.63
CA HIS A 65 3.87 -12.84 -17.24
C HIS A 65 2.64 -13.65 -16.75
N MET A 66 2.22 -13.47 -15.49
CA MET A 66 1.00 -14.11 -14.97
C MET A 66 -0.28 -13.42 -15.48
N LYS A 67 -0.24 -12.10 -15.68
CA LYS A 67 -1.36 -11.38 -16.31
C LYS A 67 -1.57 -11.86 -17.74
N GLU A 68 -0.49 -12.15 -18.47
CA GLU A 68 -0.52 -12.69 -19.83
C GLU A 68 -1.00 -14.14 -19.86
N SER A 69 -0.52 -15.00 -18.96
CA SER A 69 -0.96 -16.40 -18.91
C SER A 69 -2.47 -16.53 -18.66
N ILE A 70 -3.06 -15.63 -17.86
CA ILE A 70 -4.52 -15.56 -17.66
C ILE A 70 -5.25 -15.31 -18.99
N LEU A 71 -4.70 -14.47 -19.87
CA LEU A 71 -5.32 -14.18 -21.16
C LEU A 71 -5.26 -15.38 -22.12
N MET A 72 -4.28 -16.27 -21.94
CA MET A 72 -4.08 -17.47 -22.74
C MET A 72 -4.88 -18.68 -22.23
N LEU A 73 -5.60 -18.56 -21.11
CA LEU A 73 -6.43 -19.65 -20.60
C LEU A 73 -7.51 -20.03 -21.62
N PRO A 74 -7.81 -21.33 -21.82
CA PRO A 74 -8.77 -21.80 -22.83
C PRO A 74 -10.12 -21.08 -22.70
N LYS A 75 -10.64 -20.98 -21.48
CA LYS A 75 -11.88 -20.25 -21.17
C LYS A 75 -11.86 -18.78 -21.60
N MET A 76 -10.72 -18.10 -21.44
CA MET A 76 -10.57 -16.68 -21.79
C MET A 76 -10.38 -16.50 -23.30
N ALA A 77 -9.74 -17.46 -23.97
CA ALA A 77 -9.61 -17.51 -25.43
C ALA A 77 -10.98 -17.74 -26.10
N GLU A 78 -11.75 -18.73 -25.65
CA GLU A 78 -13.12 -19.01 -26.12
C GLU A 78 -14.03 -17.77 -26.01
N MET A 79 -14.05 -17.12 -24.83
CA MET A 79 -14.84 -15.91 -24.64
C MET A 79 -14.39 -14.73 -25.53
N ARG A 80 -13.11 -14.68 -25.91
CA ARG A 80 -12.58 -13.67 -26.82
C ARG A 80 -13.00 -13.95 -28.27
N GLU A 81 -12.89 -15.20 -28.71
CA GLU A 81 -13.35 -15.65 -30.02
C GLU A 81 -14.86 -15.41 -30.18
N ASP A 82 -15.66 -15.75 -29.15
CA ASP A 82 -17.10 -15.48 -29.12
C ASP A 82 -17.45 -14.00 -29.28
N ILE A 83 -16.64 -13.11 -28.69
CA ILE A 83 -16.78 -11.67 -28.85
C ILE A 83 -16.46 -11.28 -30.30
N GLN A 84 -15.34 -11.76 -30.85
CA GLN A 84 -14.90 -11.43 -32.20
C GLN A 84 -15.90 -11.89 -33.27
N ILE A 85 -16.47 -13.09 -33.12
CA ILE A 85 -17.55 -13.59 -34.00
C ILE A 85 -18.80 -12.70 -33.90
N SER A 86 -19.09 -12.16 -32.71
CA SER A 86 -20.28 -11.34 -32.47
C SER A 86 -20.12 -9.88 -32.93
N GLU A 87 -18.89 -9.40 -33.11
CA GLU A 87 -18.60 -8.06 -33.65
C GLU A 87 -19.01 -7.93 -35.11
N GLY A 88 -19.12 -9.05 -35.85
CA GLY A 88 -19.67 -9.08 -37.21
C GLY A 88 -21.20 -9.08 -37.30
N ASN A 89 -21.92 -9.15 -36.17
CA ASN A 89 -23.37 -9.19 -36.13
C ASN A 89 -23.94 -7.84 -35.65
N ASN A 90 -25.06 -7.36 -36.24
CA ASN A 90 -25.71 -6.08 -35.89
C ASN A 90 -26.41 -6.06 -34.50
N ASP A 91 -26.17 -7.04 -33.63
CA ASP A 91 -26.78 -7.15 -32.29
C ASP A 91 -25.86 -6.53 -31.22
N GLU A 92 -25.80 -5.20 -31.14
CA GLU A 92 -24.93 -4.47 -30.20
C GLU A 92 -25.18 -4.84 -28.73
N GLU A 93 -26.44 -5.03 -28.33
CA GLU A 93 -26.80 -5.34 -26.94
C GLU A 93 -26.22 -6.70 -26.48
N LYS A 94 -26.29 -7.71 -27.36
CA LYS A 94 -25.70 -9.03 -27.09
C LYS A 94 -24.19 -8.95 -27.05
N LEU A 95 -23.57 -8.16 -27.93
CA LEU A 95 -22.13 -7.93 -27.94
C LEU A 95 -21.66 -7.27 -26.63
N GLN A 96 -22.35 -6.22 -26.17
CA GLN A 96 -22.04 -5.56 -24.90
C GLN A 96 -22.19 -6.53 -23.71
N ALA A 97 -23.23 -7.36 -23.69
CA ALA A 97 -23.42 -8.36 -22.65
C ALA A 97 -22.27 -9.39 -22.61
N LYS A 98 -21.80 -9.86 -23.77
CA LYS A 98 -20.62 -10.74 -23.87
C LYS A 98 -19.34 -10.06 -23.38
N LYS A 99 -19.09 -8.81 -23.79
CA LYS A 99 -17.94 -8.01 -23.32
C LYS A 99 -17.97 -7.81 -21.80
N ARG A 100 -19.16 -7.59 -21.21
CA ARG A 100 -19.32 -7.47 -19.76
C ARG A 100 -18.98 -8.78 -19.05
N LYS A 101 -19.53 -9.91 -19.52
CA LYS A 101 -19.23 -11.25 -18.98
C LYS A 101 -17.73 -11.57 -19.03
N TYR A 102 -17.06 -11.23 -20.13
CA TYR A 102 -15.61 -11.39 -20.27
C TYR A 102 -14.84 -10.57 -19.23
N ARG A 103 -15.17 -9.28 -19.06
CA ARG A 103 -14.53 -8.42 -18.05
C ARG A 103 -14.72 -8.97 -16.63
N GLU A 104 -15.94 -9.37 -16.28
CA GLU A 104 -16.24 -9.96 -14.97
C GLU A 104 -15.45 -11.26 -14.73
N ALA A 105 -15.38 -12.13 -15.74
CA ALA A 105 -14.61 -13.37 -15.66
C ALA A 105 -13.10 -13.09 -15.50
N LEU A 106 -12.56 -12.13 -16.24
CA LEU A 106 -11.16 -11.74 -16.17
C LEU A 106 -10.80 -11.16 -14.80
N VAL A 107 -11.63 -10.27 -14.26
CA VAL A 107 -11.44 -9.71 -12.90
C VAL A 107 -11.50 -10.81 -11.85
N ARG A 108 -12.46 -11.74 -11.96
CA ARG A 108 -12.59 -12.87 -11.04
C ARG A 108 -11.35 -13.76 -11.07
N GLN A 109 -10.86 -14.09 -12.26
CA GLN A 109 -9.66 -14.91 -12.43
C GLN A 109 -8.41 -14.21 -11.86
N ARG A 110 -8.20 -12.93 -12.20
CA ARG A 110 -7.09 -12.13 -11.65
C ARG A 110 -7.11 -12.06 -10.14
N ARG A 111 -8.29 -11.90 -9.52
CA ARG A 111 -8.43 -11.89 -8.05
C ARG A 111 -8.08 -13.25 -7.45
N ALA A 112 -8.54 -14.34 -8.06
CA ALA A 112 -8.24 -15.69 -7.60
C ALA A 112 -6.74 -16.00 -7.68
N ASP A 113 -6.09 -15.66 -8.79
CA ASP A 113 -4.68 -15.91 -9.00
C ASP A 113 -3.81 -14.98 -8.13
N LEU A 114 -4.22 -13.72 -7.93
CA LEU A 114 -3.56 -12.81 -6.99
C LEU A 114 -3.61 -13.34 -5.56
N LYS A 115 -4.74 -13.92 -5.14
CA LYS A 115 -4.85 -14.55 -3.82
C LYS A 115 -3.86 -15.70 -3.67
N LYS A 116 -3.82 -16.62 -4.64
CA LYS A 116 -2.85 -17.73 -4.64
C LYS A 116 -1.40 -17.25 -4.66
N TYR A 117 -1.12 -16.20 -5.43
CA TYR A 117 0.21 -15.60 -5.50
C TYR A 117 0.62 -14.97 -4.17
N ARG A 118 -0.29 -14.29 -3.48
CA ARG A 118 -0.03 -13.74 -2.13
C ARG A 118 0.24 -14.86 -1.14
N GLU A 119 -0.56 -15.93 -1.16
CA GLU A 119 -0.36 -17.09 -0.29
C GLU A 119 1.03 -17.71 -0.51
N SER A 120 1.40 -18.00 -1.77
CA SER A 120 2.72 -18.56 -2.09
C SER A 120 3.87 -17.60 -1.75
N TRP A 121 3.68 -16.30 -1.98
CA TRP A 121 4.65 -15.28 -1.64
C TRP A 121 4.91 -15.22 -0.13
N ILE A 122 3.86 -15.27 0.70
CA ILE A 122 3.97 -15.29 2.17
C ILE A 122 4.78 -16.51 2.63
N HIS A 123 4.54 -17.68 2.03
CA HIS A 123 5.32 -18.89 2.34
C HIS A 123 6.80 -18.73 1.97
N VAL A 124 7.09 -18.26 0.77
CA VAL A 124 8.46 -18.03 0.30
C VAL A 124 9.19 -17.00 1.17
N GLU A 125 8.52 -15.91 1.54
CA GLU A 125 9.10 -14.86 2.38
C GLU A 125 9.38 -15.37 3.79
N ARG A 126 8.44 -16.15 4.37
CA ARG A 126 8.64 -16.82 5.66
C ARG A 126 9.84 -17.76 5.62
N ASP A 127 9.94 -18.60 4.59
CA ASP A 127 11.02 -19.56 4.44
C ASP A 127 12.37 -18.86 4.26
N GLN A 128 12.41 -17.78 3.45
CA GLN A 128 13.59 -16.93 3.31
C GLN A 128 13.99 -16.31 4.65
N ASN A 129 13.05 -15.81 5.43
CA ASN A 129 13.32 -15.24 6.74
C ASN A 129 13.86 -16.28 7.74
N ILE A 130 13.36 -17.52 7.70
CA ILE A 130 13.89 -18.64 8.50
C ILE A 130 15.33 -18.96 8.09
N LEU A 131 15.59 -19.13 6.78
CA LEU A 131 16.92 -19.43 6.25
C LEU A 131 17.93 -18.34 6.58
N ASN A 132 17.52 -17.08 6.51
CA ASN A 132 18.35 -15.92 6.80
C ASN A 132 18.42 -15.57 8.31
N ARG A 133 17.80 -16.37 9.19
CA ARG A 133 17.74 -16.15 10.65
C ARG A 133 17.23 -14.76 11.04
N GLY A 134 16.23 -14.26 10.32
CA GLY A 134 15.69 -12.92 10.53
C GLY A 134 16.61 -11.78 10.10
N LYS A 135 17.78 -12.06 9.50
CA LYS A 135 18.54 -11.07 8.72
C LYS A 135 17.87 -10.95 7.36
N GLY A 136 16.65 -10.42 7.34
CA GLY A 136 15.89 -10.19 6.11
C GLY A 136 16.75 -9.40 5.11
N LYS A 137 16.53 -9.64 3.82
CA LYS A 137 16.99 -8.68 2.81
C LYS A 137 16.49 -7.31 3.27
N PRO A 138 17.32 -6.25 3.27
CA PRO A 138 16.81 -4.92 3.58
C PRO A 138 15.61 -4.75 2.68
N LEU A 139 14.44 -4.55 3.27
CA LEU A 139 13.24 -4.14 2.56
C LEU A 139 13.76 -3.08 1.61
N HIS A 140 13.75 -3.37 0.31
CA HIS A 140 13.66 -2.30 -0.65
C HIS A 140 12.27 -1.73 -0.37
N VAL A 141 12.16 -0.95 0.73
CA VAL A 141 11.38 0.26 0.77
C VAL A 141 11.70 0.81 -0.60
N VAL A 142 10.70 0.71 -1.46
CA VAL A 142 10.74 1.25 -2.79
C VAL A 142 11.19 2.69 -2.55
N LYS A 143 12.50 2.93 -2.66
CA LYS A 143 13.10 4.25 -2.80
C LYS A 143 12.61 4.60 -4.18
N ASP A 144 11.33 4.97 -4.20
CA ASP A 144 10.52 4.94 -5.39
C ASP A 144 11.25 5.81 -6.40
N ILE A 145 11.22 5.43 -7.66
CA ILE A 145 11.73 6.34 -8.69
C ILE A 145 11.07 7.71 -8.47
N CYS A 146 9.82 7.72 -8.03
CA CYS A 146 9.08 8.86 -7.52
C CYS A 146 9.71 9.54 -6.30
N THR A 147 10.13 8.83 -5.24
CA THR A 147 10.79 9.44 -4.06
C THR A 147 12.14 10.03 -4.43
N ARG A 148 12.92 9.34 -5.29
CA ARG A 148 14.20 9.83 -5.77
C ARG A 148 14.01 11.05 -6.67
N ALA A 149 13.01 11.04 -7.56
CA ALA A 149 12.64 12.19 -8.39
C ALA A 149 12.13 13.35 -7.54
N GLN A 150 11.31 13.09 -6.52
CA GLN A 150 10.83 14.08 -5.56
C GLN A 150 11.97 14.73 -4.80
N TYR A 151 13.01 13.98 -4.43
CA TYR A 151 14.21 14.53 -3.80
C TYR A 151 15.08 15.37 -4.75
N LEU A 152 15.05 15.09 -6.06
CA LEU A 152 15.70 15.95 -7.06
C LEU A 152 14.93 17.25 -7.26
N ILE A 153 13.60 17.19 -7.26
CA ILE A 153 12.71 18.35 -7.43
C ILE A 153 12.65 19.20 -6.14
N MET A 154 12.65 18.55 -4.98
CA MET A 154 12.52 19.18 -3.66
C MET A 154 13.69 18.76 -2.75
N PRO A 155 14.88 19.34 -2.95
CA PRO A 155 16.07 18.98 -2.20
C PRO A 155 15.94 19.29 -0.70
N GLU A 156 15.09 20.25 -0.31
CA GLU A 156 14.75 20.56 1.09
C GLU A 156 14.15 19.33 1.79
N LEU A 157 13.24 18.64 1.10
CA LEU A 157 12.58 17.44 1.63
C LEU A 157 13.58 16.30 1.81
N ALA A 158 14.53 16.16 0.88
CA ALA A 158 15.59 15.18 0.96
C ALA A 158 16.51 15.44 2.16
N ARG A 159 16.88 16.70 2.41
CA ARG A 159 17.69 17.10 3.57
C ARG A 159 16.98 16.80 4.88
N ILE A 160 15.71 17.19 5.00
CA ILE A 160 14.89 16.91 6.19
C ILE A 160 14.77 15.40 6.42
N ALA A 161 14.41 14.63 5.39
CA ALA A 161 14.27 13.17 5.51
C ALA A 161 15.59 12.50 5.92
N THR A 162 16.71 12.93 5.33
CA THR A 162 18.04 12.40 5.67
C THR A 162 18.39 12.68 7.13
N ALA A 163 18.14 13.90 7.59
CA ALA A 163 18.47 14.30 8.94
C ALA A 163 17.50 13.73 10.00
N MET A 164 16.23 13.48 9.64
CA MET A 164 15.27 12.71 10.48
C MET A 164 15.66 11.23 10.60
N ALA A 165 16.24 10.65 9.55
CA ALA A 165 16.73 9.28 9.56
C ALA A 165 18.10 9.15 10.26
N CYS A 166 18.80 10.26 10.51
CA CYS A 166 20.08 10.28 11.19
C CYS A 166 19.88 9.99 12.68
N THR A 167 20.60 9.00 13.21
CA THR A 167 20.61 8.66 14.63
C THR A 167 21.72 9.38 15.41
N ALA A 168 22.62 10.09 14.72
CA ALA A 168 23.67 10.88 15.34
C ALA A 168 23.13 12.26 15.76
N GLU A 169 23.75 12.85 16.79
CA GLU A 169 23.40 14.20 17.21
C GLU A 169 23.77 15.22 16.15
N LEU A 170 22.77 15.94 15.65
CA LEU A 170 22.96 17.04 14.71
C LEU A 170 23.58 18.25 15.40
N THR A 171 24.54 18.89 14.72
CA THR A 171 25.14 20.15 15.15
C THR A 171 24.13 21.30 15.14
N PHE A 172 24.46 22.41 15.80
CA PHE A 172 23.59 23.59 15.81
C PHE A 172 23.37 24.17 14.40
N GLU A 173 24.43 24.19 13.58
CA GLU A 173 24.35 24.67 12.18
C GLU A 173 23.44 23.78 11.34
N GLU A 174 23.55 22.45 11.47
CA GLU A 174 22.68 21.50 10.78
C GLU A 174 21.21 21.64 11.18
N LYS A 175 20.95 21.89 12.47
CA LYS A 175 19.60 22.15 12.98
C LYS A 175 19.00 23.45 12.43
N LEU A 176 19.82 24.45 12.12
CA LEU A 176 19.37 25.75 11.63
C LEU A 176 18.82 25.68 10.19
N PHE A 177 19.24 24.69 9.39
CA PHE A 177 18.70 24.48 8.05
C PHE A 177 17.24 23.99 8.07
N PHE A 178 16.81 23.27 9.12
CA PHE A 178 15.46 22.70 9.19
C PHE A 178 14.34 23.75 9.16
N PRO A 179 14.35 24.81 10.00
CA PRO A 179 13.34 25.86 9.90
C PRO A 179 13.29 26.53 8.53
N GLY A 180 14.45 26.72 7.89
CA GLY A 180 14.54 27.30 6.55
C GLY A 180 13.93 26.41 5.48
N ASP A 181 14.28 25.12 5.49
CA ASP A 181 13.77 24.10 4.58
C ASP A 181 12.25 23.90 4.78
N LEU A 182 11.78 23.82 6.03
CA LEU A 182 10.35 23.73 6.35
C LEU A 182 9.57 24.96 5.90
N ARG A 183 10.09 26.16 6.16
CA ARG A 183 9.46 27.40 5.70
C ARG A 183 9.35 27.43 4.19
N THR A 184 10.39 27.01 3.48
CA THR A 184 10.40 26.94 2.01
C THR A 184 9.32 25.99 1.51
N LEU A 185 9.24 24.77 2.07
CA LEU A 185 8.23 23.79 1.70
C LEU A 185 6.80 24.26 2.00
N CYS A 186 6.57 24.89 3.15
CA CYS A 186 5.24 25.39 3.54
C CYS A 186 4.82 26.66 2.80
N SER A 187 5.77 27.44 2.26
CA SER A 187 5.49 28.70 1.57
C SER A 187 5.34 28.54 0.06
N ARG A 188 5.64 27.36 -0.50
CA ARG A 188 5.44 27.06 -1.92
C ARG A 188 3.95 27.07 -2.25
N LYS A 189 3.60 27.86 -3.28
CA LYS A 189 2.23 27.98 -3.82
C LYS A 189 2.17 27.62 -5.30
N GLU A 190 3.21 27.01 -5.85
CA GLU A 190 3.26 26.69 -7.27
C GLU A 190 2.50 25.40 -7.57
N ASP A 191 1.62 25.43 -8.57
CA ASP A 191 0.90 24.25 -9.08
C ASP A 191 1.82 23.35 -9.94
N VAL A 192 2.93 23.90 -10.43
CA VAL A 192 3.95 23.21 -11.26
C VAL A 192 5.32 23.37 -10.61
N ILE A 193 6.02 22.25 -10.41
CA ILE A 193 7.34 22.24 -9.76
C ILE A 193 8.41 21.87 -10.80
N TYR A 194 9.33 22.80 -11.04
CA TYR A 194 10.48 22.60 -11.91
C TYR A 194 11.67 22.04 -11.14
N LEU A 195 12.56 21.34 -11.84
CA LEU A 195 13.85 20.96 -11.27
C LEU A 195 14.69 22.21 -10.96
N PRO A 196 15.66 22.12 -10.02
CA PRO A 196 16.56 23.21 -9.73
C PRO A 196 17.25 23.73 -11.00
N ASN A 197 17.16 25.03 -11.25
CA ASN A 197 17.66 25.72 -12.46
C ASN A 197 16.93 25.41 -13.77
N GLU A 198 15.81 24.69 -13.74
CA GLU A 198 14.97 24.40 -14.92
C GLU A 198 13.67 25.23 -14.93
N GLN A 199 13.59 26.25 -14.09
CA GLN A 199 12.45 27.18 -14.10
C GLN A 199 12.42 28.02 -15.38
N PRO A 200 11.23 28.30 -15.94
CA PRO A 200 11.11 29.15 -17.12
C PRO A 200 11.67 30.54 -16.85
N ILE A 201 12.46 31.05 -17.78
CA ILE A 201 12.96 32.42 -17.75
C ILE A 201 12.06 33.23 -18.69
N GLU A 202 11.32 34.20 -18.14
CA GLU A 202 10.35 35.01 -18.90
C GLU A 202 9.27 34.20 -19.64
N GLY A 203 8.93 33.00 -19.14
CA GLY A 203 7.97 32.09 -19.76
C GLY A 203 8.56 31.17 -20.83
N PHE A 204 9.88 31.23 -21.06
CA PHE A 204 10.59 30.38 -22.01
C PHE A 204 11.40 29.29 -21.32
N CYS A 205 11.59 28.17 -22.01
CA CYS A 205 12.46 27.09 -21.55
C CYS A 205 13.90 27.61 -21.31
N PRO A 206 14.52 27.31 -20.15
CA PRO A 206 15.88 27.78 -19.83
C PRO A 206 16.99 27.01 -20.56
N ALA A 207 16.67 25.93 -21.29
CA ALA A 207 17.65 25.12 -21.99
C ALA A 207 18.26 25.91 -23.19
N GLN A 208 19.58 25.91 -23.29
CA GLN A 208 20.29 26.60 -24.38
C GLN A 208 19.81 26.10 -25.75
N GLY A 209 19.25 27.01 -26.56
CA GLY A 209 18.71 26.70 -27.89
C GLY A 209 17.25 26.27 -27.92
N CYS A 210 16.59 26.15 -26.77
CA CYS A 210 15.15 25.93 -26.68
C CYS A 210 14.45 27.28 -26.49
N GLN A 211 13.65 27.71 -27.45
CA GLN A 211 12.84 28.95 -27.38
C GLN A 211 11.34 28.65 -27.27
N LEU A 212 10.99 27.49 -26.74
CA LEU A 212 9.60 27.11 -26.57
C LEU A 212 8.99 27.92 -25.42
N GLU A 213 7.87 28.58 -25.73
CA GLU A 213 6.99 29.18 -24.73
C GLU A 213 6.33 28.07 -23.91
N ILE A 214 6.44 28.17 -22.60
CA ILE A 214 5.79 27.26 -21.66
C ILE A 214 4.46 27.90 -21.27
N GLU A 215 3.37 27.39 -21.83
CA GLU A 215 2.02 27.81 -21.47
C GLU A 215 1.80 27.63 -19.96
N LYS A 216 1.15 28.62 -19.34
CA LYS A 216 0.86 28.68 -17.91
C LYS A 216 -0.22 27.68 -17.49
#